data_AF-T1AIS2-F1
#
_entry.id   AF-T1AIS2-F1
#
_cell.length_a   1.000
_cell.length_b   1.000
_cell.length_c   1.000
_cell.angle_alpha   90.00
_cell.angle_beta   90.00
_cell.angle_gamma   90.00
#
_symmetry.space_group_name_H-M   'P 1'
#
loop_
_entity.id
_entity.type
_entity.pdbx_description
1 polymer ?
#
loop_
_entity_poly.entity_id
_entity_poly.type
_entity_poly.pdbx_seq_one_letter_code
_entity_poly.pdbx_strand_id
1 'polypeptide(L)'
;MCGYMAGLIGSSNSPLSGVGILVIIAAALLLVLGVAPSLPVGAQPALVAFALFVTSVVFAVATIANNNLQDLKTGQLVDATPWKQQVALVIGVIAGAAVIPPVLDLLLKAYGFAGMPGSNPALALAAPQAALISALAQGVIEHKLDWSMIGLGAAIGVVIVILDELLARRGKTARLPPLAVGLGIYLPTSTTLMVVIGAIAGSIFDRRAERTAKPGATRQLGVLLASGMIVGESLIGVALAALVVFSGKSAPLALVGASFAHAAAWIGGASFVLVMYAMYAWLFKLSRRAAG
;
A
#
# COMPACT_ATOMS: atom_id res chain seq x y z
N MET A 1 -9.75 11.88 -13.55
CA MET A 1 -9.80 10.42 -13.73
C MET A 1 -9.85 9.66 -12.39
N CYS A 2 -8.80 9.71 -11.54
CA CYS A 2 -8.79 8.96 -10.26
C CYS A 2 -10.02 9.22 -9.40
N GLY A 3 -10.35 10.50 -9.19
CA GLY A 3 -11.56 10.89 -8.46
C GLY A 3 -12.85 10.28 -9.02
N TYR A 4 -13.06 10.42 -10.34
CA TYR A 4 -14.25 9.90 -11.01
C TYR A 4 -14.37 8.37 -10.89
N MET A 5 -13.27 7.65 -11.11
CA MET A 5 -13.27 6.19 -10.96
C MET A 5 -13.53 5.78 -9.50
N ALA A 6 -12.91 6.45 -8.54
CA ALA A 6 -13.16 6.20 -7.12
C ALA A 6 -14.63 6.40 -6.74
N GLY A 7 -15.28 7.43 -7.29
CA GLY A 7 -16.69 7.71 -7.07
C GLY A 7 -17.64 6.67 -7.67
N LEU A 8 -17.26 6.00 -8.76
CA LEU A 8 -18.08 4.99 -9.44
C LEU A 8 -17.86 3.56 -8.97
N ILE A 9 -16.60 3.16 -8.79
CA ILE A 9 -16.20 1.75 -8.57
C ILE A 9 -15.47 1.55 -7.23
N GLY A 10 -15.34 2.60 -6.41
CA GLY A 10 -14.65 2.58 -5.12
C GLY A 10 -13.13 2.78 -5.21
N SER A 11 -12.50 3.18 -4.10
CA SER A 11 -11.02 3.36 -4.01
C SER A 11 -10.25 2.09 -4.32
N SER A 12 -10.76 0.93 -3.94
CA SER A 12 -10.06 -0.35 -4.11
C SER A 12 -9.76 -0.70 -5.57
N ASN A 13 -10.54 -0.17 -6.52
CA ASN A 13 -10.34 -0.35 -7.96
C ASN A 13 -9.86 0.94 -8.64
N SER A 14 -9.43 1.96 -7.90
CA SER A 14 -9.00 3.22 -8.50
C SER A 14 -7.62 3.06 -9.17
N PRO A 15 -7.38 3.71 -10.32
CA PRO A 15 -6.15 3.53 -11.10
C PRO A 15 -4.95 4.30 -10.51
N LEU A 16 -5.02 4.69 -9.24
CA LEU A 16 -4.12 5.67 -8.63
C LEU A 16 -2.65 5.25 -8.73
N SER A 17 -2.34 3.98 -8.46
CA SER A 17 -0.98 3.43 -8.60
C SER A 17 -0.46 3.50 -10.05
N GLY A 18 -1.29 3.21 -11.05
CA GLY A 18 -0.89 3.26 -12.47
C GLY A 18 -0.69 4.70 -12.96
N VAL A 19 -1.52 5.62 -12.49
CA VAL A 19 -1.39 7.05 -12.78
C VAL A 19 -0.06 7.59 -12.26
N GLY A 20 0.42 7.15 -11.09
CA GLY A 20 1.74 7.52 -10.58
C GLY A 20 2.89 7.17 -11.52
N ILE A 21 2.87 5.95 -12.07
CA ILE A 21 3.88 5.45 -13.03
C ILE A 21 3.86 6.29 -14.32
N LEU A 22 2.66 6.53 -14.87
CA LEU A 22 2.53 7.34 -16.09
C LEU A 22 2.98 8.79 -15.87
N VAL A 23 2.65 9.37 -14.72
CA VAL A 23 3.02 10.74 -14.37
C VAL A 23 4.53 10.87 -14.25
N ILE A 24 5.22 9.95 -13.56
CA ILE A 24 6.67 10.06 -13.43
C ILE A 24 7.39 9.89 -14.77
N ILE A 25 6.93 8.95 -15.62
CA ILE A 25 7.48 8.76 -16.97
C ILE A 25 7.23 10.01 -17.82
N ALA A 26 6.01 10.55 -17.82
CA ALA A 26 5.67 11.74 -18.59
C ALA A 26 6.43 12.98 -18.12
N ALA A 27 6.50 13.21 -16.80
CA ALA A 27 7.24 14.34 -16.23
C ALA A 27 8.74 14.23 -16.54
N ALA A 28 9.33 13.04 -16.37
CA ALA A 28 10.73 12.81 -16.69
C ALA A 28 11.02 13.01 -18.20
N LEU A 29 10.15 12.52 -19.09
CA LEU A 29 10.29 12.73 -20.53
C LEU A 29 10.18 14.20 -20.93
N LEU A 30 9.21 14.94 -20.38
CA LEU A 30 9.07 16.37 -20.63
C LEU A 30 10.31 17.16 -20.18
N LEU A 31 10.91 16.78 -19.05
CA LEU A 31 12.14 17.40 -18.57
C LEU A 31 13.33 17.04 -19.46
N VAL A 32 13.46 15.78 -19.88
CA VAL A 32 14.53 15.34 -20.78
C VAL A 32 14.44 16.03 -22.15
N LEU A 33 13.24 16.20 -22.69
CA LEU A 33 13.05 16.77 -24.03
C LEU A 33 13.06 18.30 -24.02
N GLY A 34 12.50 18.92 -22.97
CA GLY A 34 12.27 20.38 -22.93
C GLY A 34 13.28 21.18 -22.12
N VAL A 35 13.96 20.57 -21.14
CA VAL A 35 14.77 21.30 -20.16
C VAL A 35 16.21 20.76 -20.05
N ALA A 36 16.41 19.45 -20.11
CA ALA A 36 17.75 18.86 -20.02
C ALA A 36 18.74 19.38 -21.08
N PRO A 37 18.36 19.67 -22.34
CA PRO A 37 19.29 20.17 -23.35
C PRO A 37 19.81 21.58 -23.07
N SER A 38 19.09 22.38 -22.27
CA SER A 38 19.46 23.75 -21.92
C SER A 38 20.22 23.85 -20.60
N LEU A 39 20.46 22.73 -19.91
CA LEU A 39 21.16 22.68 -18.64
C LEU A 39 22.61 22.19 -18.78
N PRO A 40 23.50 22.59 -17.85
CA PRO A 40 24.85 22.06 -17.79
C PRO A 40 24.88 20.54 -17.56
N VAL A 41 25.94 19.90 -18.06
CA VAL A 41 26.24 18.50 -17.76
C VAL A 41 26.40 18.34 -16.25
N GLY A 42 25.65 17.41 -15.63
CA GLY A 42 25.62 17.19 -14.18
C GLY A 42 24.31 17.61 -13.49
N ALA A 43 23.37 18.24 -14.21
CA ALA A 43 22.07 18.64 -13.66
C ALA A 43 21.06 17.48 -13.45
N GLN A 44 21.43 16.23 -13.77
CA GLN A 44 20.53 15.07 -13.71
C GLN A 44 19.91 14.83 -12.32
N PRO A 45 20.64 14.91 -11.19
CA PRO A 45 20.04 14.71 -9.86
C PRO A 45 18.95 15.76 -9.55
N ALA A 46 19.15 17.00 -10.00
CA ALA A 46 18.17 18.08 -9.83
C ALA A 46 16.91 17.82 -10.69
N LEU A 47 17.08 17.32 -11.92
CA LEU A 47 15.96 16.92 -12.78
C LEU A 47 15.18 15.75 -12.20
N VAL A 48 15.85 14.75 -11.61
CA VAL A 48 15.20 13.61 -10.94
C VAL A 48 14.40 14.11 -9.74
N ALA A 49 15.00 14.93 -8.89
CA ALA A 49 14.31 15.51 -7.73
C ALA A 49 13.09 16.33 -8.17
N PHE A 50 13.22 17.15 -9.22
CA PHE A 50 12.11 17.92 -9.75
C PHE A 50 10.99 17.05 -10.34
N ALA A 51 11.33 15.99 -11.08
CA ALA A 51 10.36 15.03 -11.61
C ALA A 51 9.57 14.34 -10.49
N LEU A 52 10.27 13.91 -9.43
CA LEU A 52 9.64 13.32 -8.24
C LEU A 52 8.76 14.34 -7.50
N PHE A 53 9.20 15.59 -7.39
CA PHE A 53 8.41 16.66 -6.77
C PHE A 53 7.12 16.93 -7.54
N VAL A 54 7.19 17.11 -8.86
CA VAL A 54 6.00 17.27 -9.72
C VAL A 54 5.08 16.06 -9.59
N THR A 55 5.65 14.86 -9.62
CA THR A 55 4.88 13.62 -9.45
C THR A 55 4.18 13.59 -8.10
N SER A 56 4.84 14.00 -7.01
CA SER A 56 4.23 14.03 -5.68
C SER A 56 3.03 14.98 -5.60
N VAL A 57 3.10 16.15 -6.26
CA VAL A 57 1.99 17.11 -6.33
C VAL A 57 0.80 16.50 -7.07
N VAL A 58 1.04 15.92 -8.24
CA VAL A 58 -0.03 15.28 -9.03
C VAL A 58 -0.63 14.10 -8.26
N PHE A 59 0.19 13.31 -7.58
CA PHE A 59 -0.25 12.18 -6.79
C PHE A 59 -1.07 12.62 -5.57
N ALA A 60 -0.67 13.70 -4.89
CA ALA A 60 -1.44 14.30 -3.81
C ALA A 60 -2.81 14.76 -4.30
N VAL A 61 -2.87 15.53 -5.41
CA VAL A 61 -4.15 15.96 -6.01
C VAL A 61 -5.02 14.77 -6.39
N ALA A 62 -4.44 13.75 -7.04
CA ALA A 62 -5.16 12.53 -7.44
C ALA A 62 -5.73 11.78 -6.23
N THR A 63 -4.95 11.66 -5.15
CA THR A 63 -5.34 10.97 -3.91
C THR A 63 -6.43 11.74 -3.15
N ILE A 64 -6.27 13.06 -3.02
CA ILE A 64 -7.28 13.90 -2.37
C ILE A 64 -8.57 13.94 -3.16
N ALA A 65 -8.52 14.03 -4.49
CA ALA A 65 -9.71 13.94 -5.33
C ALA A 65 -10.41 12.56 -5.22
N ASN A 66 -9.63 11.48 -5.14
CA ASN A 66 -10.12 10.11 -4.93
C ASN A 66 -10.88 9.97 -3.60
N ASN A 67 -10.29 10.46 -2.50
CA ASN A 67 -10.91 10.35 -1.18
C ASN A 67 -12.10 11.30 -1.04
N ASN A 68 -11.97 12.55 -1.48
CA ASN A 68 -13.03 13.54 -1.38
C ASN A 68 -14.34 13.07 -2.06
N LEU A 69 -14.25 12.46 -3.25
CA LEU A 69 -15.46 11.97 -3.94
C LEU A 69 -16.11 10.77 -3.21
N GLN A 70 -15.33 9.94 -2.53
CA GLN A 70 -15.87 8.85 -1.70
C GLN A 70 -16.46 9.38 -0.40
N ASP A 71 -15.81 10.35 0.23
CA ASP A 71 -16.27 10.97 1.48
C ASP A 71 -17.57 11.74 1.25
N LEU A 72 -17.69 12.45 0.13
CA LEU A 72 -18.94 13.10 -0.27
C LEU A 72 -20.06 12.09 -0.53
N LYS A 73 -19.74 10.93 -1.12
CA LYS A 73 -20.75 9.88 -1.33
C LYS A 73 -21.22 9.26 -0.01
N THR A 74 -20.29 8.93 0.87
CA THR A 74 -20.60 8.39 2.20
C THR A 74 -21.34 9.44 3.04
N GLY A 75 -20.91 10.71 2.96
CA GLY A 75 -21.56 11.84 3.61
C GLY A 75 -23.00 12.00 3.18
N GLN A 76 -23.28 11.92 1.88
CA GLN A 76 -24.64 11.93 1.35
C GLN A 76 -25.49 10.78 1.92
N LEU A 77 -24.93 9.58 2.10
CA LEU A 77 -25.65 8.41 2.62
C LEU A 77 -26.02 8.51 4.11
N VAL A 78 -25.33 9.35 4.87
CA VAL A 78 -25.58 9.58 6.31
C VAL A 78 -26.08 11.00 6.60
N ASP A 79 -26.57 11.69 5.57
CA ASP A 79 -27.10 13.07 5.62
C ASP A 79 -26.13 14.10 6.22
N ALA A 80 -24.82 13.90 6.00
CA ALA A 80 -23.79 14.84 6.44
C ALA A 80 -23.79 16.11 5.59
N THR A 81 -23.47 17.26 6.23
CA THR A 81 -23.33 18.55 5.54
C THR A 81 -21.99 18.61 4.76
N PRO A 82 -21.99 18.77 3.42
CA PRO A 82 -20.76 18.70 2.61
C PRO A 82 -19.65 19.67 3.02
N TRP A 83 -19.99 20.91 3.39
CA TRP A 83 -19.03 21.91 3.87
C TRP A 83 -18.23 21.43 5.09
N LYS A 84 -18.89 20.78 6.06
CA LYS A 84 -18.23 20.28 7.27
C LYS A 84 -17.23 19.18 6.94
N GLN A 85 -17.52 18.35 5.93
CA GLN A 85 -16.61 17.30 5.47
C GLN A 85 -15.36 17.89 4.80
N GLN A 86 -15.51 18.92 3.98
CA GLN A 86 -14.37 19.58 3.36
C GLN A 86 -13.44 20.22 4.39
N VAL A 87 -14.00 20.88 5.41
CA VAL A 87 -13.21 21.44 6.52
C VAL A 87 -12.47 20.31 7.26
N ALA A 88 -13.14 19.21 7.58
CA ALA A 88 -12.52 18.05 8.21
C ALA A 88 -11.38 17.45 7.36
N LEU A 89 -11.57 17.37 6.04
CA LEU A 89 -10.55 16.90 5.10
C LEU A 89 -9.34 17.82 5.07
N VAL A 90 -9.54 19.15 5.05
CA VAL A 90 -8.44 20.12 5.11
C VAL A 90 -7.64 19.97 6.41
N ILE A 91 -8.32 19.86 7.56
CA ILE A 91 -7.67 19.62 8.85
C ILE A 91 -6.88 18.29 8.82
N GLY A 92 -7.48 17.23 8.28
CA GLY A 92 -6.84 15.92 8.15
C GLY A 92 -5.58 15.96 7.28
N VAL A 93 -5.60 16.71 6.17
CA VAL A 93 -4.43 16.91 5.29
C VAL A 93 -3.32 17.66 6.02
N ILE A 94 -3.65 18.74 6.74
CA ILE A 94 -2.67 19.52 7.50
C ILE A 94 -2.05 18.66 8.61
N ALA A 95 -2.88 17.94 9.37
CA ALA A 95 -2.40 17.03 10.41
C ALA A 95 -1.52 15.91 9.82
N GLY A 96 -1.93 15.30 8.71
CA GLY A 96 -1.16 14.28 8.01
C GLY A 96 0.19 14.81 7.51
N ALA A 97 0.21 16.00 6.90
CA ALA A 97 1.43 16.65 6.43
C ALA A 97 2.39 17.00 7.58
N ALA A 98 1.87 17.30 8.79
CA ALA A 98 2.69 17.58 9.96
C ALA A 98 3.25 16.30 10.62
N VAL A 99 2.50 15.19 10.59
CA VAL A 99 2.84 13.95 11.33
C VAL A 99 3.62 12.95 10.47
N ILE A 100 3.27 12.79 9.20
CA ILE A 100 3.83 11.74 8.34
C ILE A 100 5.35 11.94 8.11
N PRO A 101 5.87 13.13 7.74
CA PRO A 101 7.29 13.29 7.47
C PRO A 101 8.19 13.00 8.68
N PRO A 102 7.91 13.49 9.91
CA PRO A 102 8.68 13.11 11.10
C PRO A 102 8.65 11.61 11.39
N VAL A 103 7.50 10.94 11.18
CA VAL A 103 7.41 9.49 11.35
C VAL A 103 8.25 8.76 10.31
N LEU A 104 8.23 9.20 9.05
CA LEU A 104 9.08 8.63 8.01
C LEU A 104 10.57 8.84 8.29
N ASP A 105 10.97 10.01 8.80
CA ASP A 105 12.36 10.29 9.22
C ASP A 105 12.78 9.41 10.40
N LEU A 106 11.88 9.18 11.35
CA LEU A 106 12.11 8.26 12.46
C LEU A 106 12.33 6.82 11.97
N LEU A 107 11.47 6.34 11.08
CA LEU A 107 11.56 5.01 10.48
C LEU A 107 12.84 4.85 9.64
N LEU A 108 13.21 5.90 8.88
CA LEU A 108 14.45 5.96 8.11
C LEU A 108 15.67 5.81 9.02
N LYS A 109 15.70 6.50 10.16
CA LYS A 109 16.79 6.41 11.14
C LYS A 109 16.82 5.08 11.88
N ALA A 110 15.67 4.49 12.17
CA ALA A 110 15.57 3.23 12.91
C ALA A 110 15.97 2.01 12.08
N TYR A 111 15.48 1.93 10.83
CA TYR A 111 15.54 0.71 10.01
C TYR A 111 16.12 0.93 8.61
N GLY A 112 16.01 2.15 8.07
CA GLY A 112 16.26 2.43 6.66
C GLY A 112 15.21 1.80 5.74
N PHE A 113 15.27 2.12 4.45
CA PHE A 113 14.46 1.49 3.41
C PHE A 113 15.32 0.53 2.56
N ALA A 114 14.67 -0.50 2.03
CA ALA A 114 15.31 -1.49 1.16
C ALA A 114 15.90 -0.81 -0.08
N GLY A 115 17.15 -1.15 -0.42
CA GLY A 115 17.87 -0.57 -1.57
C GLY A 115 18.70 0.67 -1.27
N MET A 116 18.68 1.22 -0.04
CA MET A 116 19.61 2.27 0.35
C MET A 116 21.00 1.72 0.72
N PRO A 117 22.08 2.42 0.39
CA PRO A 117 23.42 2.10 0.89
C PRO A 117 23.44 2.15 2.42
N GLY A 118 23.90 1.08 3.07
CA GLY A 118 24.05 1.01 4.53
C GLY A 118 22.81 0.56 5.31
N SER A 119 21.68 0.25 4.66
CA SER A 119 20.54 -0.36 5.35
C SER A 119 20.74 -1.87 5.54
N ASN A 120 20.36 -2.39 6.71
CA ASN A 120 20.43 -3.83 6.98
C ASN A 120 19.32 -4.55 6.20
N PRO A 121 19.63 -5.46 5.25
CA PRO A 121 18.62 -6.10 4.41
C PRO A 121 17.54 -6.88 5.18
N ALA A 122 17.84 -7.32 6.40
CA ALA A 122 16.89 -8.07 7.24
C ALA A 122 15.89 -7.17 7.97
N LEU A 123 16.19 -5.89 8.15
CA LEU A 123 15.36 -4.94 8.92
C LEU A 123 14.84 -3.78 8.06
N ALA A 124 15.45 -3.55 6.90
CA ALA A 124 15.10 -2.45 6.02
C ALA A 124 13.65 -2.54 5.56
N LEU A 125 12.95 -1.41 5.64
CA LEU A 125 11.55 -1.31 5.27
C LEU A 125 11.38 -1.43 3.76
N ALA A 126 10.51 -2.34 3.33
CA ALA A 126 10.19 -2.49 1.91
C ALA A 126 9.28 -1.34 1.45
N ALA A 127 9.77 -0.50 0.54
CA ALA A 127 9.01 0.57 -0.10
C ALA A 127 9.02 0.40 -1.63
N PRO A 128 8.43 -0.69 -2.17
CA PRO A 128 8.54 -1.00 -3.59
C PRO A 128 7.93 0.10 -4.47
N GLN A 129 6.94 0.88 -3.98
CA GLN A 129 6.27 1.91 -4.78
C GLN A 129 7.19 3.11 -4.98
N ALA A 130 7.83 3.54 -3.89
CA ALA A 130 8.81 4.60 -3.93
C ALA A 130 10.03 4.19 -4.77
N ALA A 131 10.51 2.94 -4.61
CA ALA A 131 11.63 2.41 -5.37
C ALA A 131 11.34 2.38 -6.88
N LEU A 132 10.17 1.89 -7.31
CA LEU A 132 9.78 1.86 -8.71
C LEU A 132 9.69 3.28 -9.31
N ILE A 133 9.02 4.21 -8.63
CA ILE A 133 8.89 5.59 -9.10
C ILE A 133 10.26 6.26 -9.21
N SER A 134 11.13 6.08 -8.22
CA SER A 134 12.49 6.63 -8.26
C SER A 134 13.34 6.02 -9.36
N ALA A 135 13.27 4.70 -9.56
CA ALA A 135 14.01 4.01 -10.60
C ALA A 135 13.55 4.42 -12.01
N LEU A 136 12.25 4.62 -12.22
CA LEU A 136 11.72 5.14 -13.48
C LEU A 136 12.20 6.58 -13.75
N ALA A 137 12.15 7.45 -12.74
CA ALA A 137 12.63 8.82 -12.85
C ALA A 137 14.11 8.88 -13.27
N GLN A 138 14.97 8.13 -12.55
CA GLN A 138 16.39 8.01 -12.84
C GLN A 138 16.62 7.38 -14.21
N GLY A 139 15.93 6.28 -14.53
CA GLY A 139 16.09 5.56 -15.79
C GLY A 139 15.79 6.42 -17.00
N VAL A 140 14.69 7.19 -16.97
CA VAL A 140 14.33 8.11 -18.07
C VAL A 140 15.38 9.23 -18.20
N ILE A 141 15.72 9.90 -17.09
CA ILE A 141 16.59 11.09 -17.11
C ILE A 141 18.05 10.73 -17.46
N GLU A 142 18.54 9.59 -16.95
CA GLU A 142 19.88 9.10 -17.21
C GLU A 142 19.99 8.28 -18.51
N HIS A 143 18.89 8.13 -19.27
CA HIS A 143 18.83 7.34 -20.50
C HIS A 143 19.24 5.87 -20.30
N LYS A 144 19.01 5.33 -19.10
CA LYS A 144 19.31 3.93 -18.72
C LYS A 144 18.08 3.01 -18.78
N LEU A 145 16.92 3.55 -19.15
CA LEU A 145 15.69 2.80 -19.19
C LEU A 145 15.63 1.88 -20.41
N ASP A 146 15.41 0.59 -20.16
CA ASP A 146 15.17 -0.38 -21.21
C ASP A 146 13.72 -0.26 -21.72
N TRP A 147 13.56 0.45 -22.84
CA TRP A 147 12.27 0.63 -23.51
C TRP A 147 11.70 -0.67 -24.06
N SER A 148 12.54 -1.66 -24.38
CA SER A 148 12.08 -2.98 -24.81
C SER A 148 11.39 -3.72 -23.67
N MET A 149 11.91 -3.60 -22.43
CA MET A 149 11.23 -4.16 -21.25
C MET A 149 9.89 -3.47 -20.95
N ILE A 150 9.81 -2.15 -21.10
CA ILE A 150 8.54 -1.42 -20.94
C ILE A 150 7.53 -1.83 -22.01
N GLY A 151 7.96 -1.92 -23.27
CA GLY A 151 7.13 -2.38 -24.38
C GLY A 151 6.61 -3.80 -24.17
N LEU A 152 7.47 -4.72 -23.69
CA LEU A 152 7.08 -6.07 -23.34
C LEU A 152 6.04 -6.09 -22.20
N GLY A 153 6.24 -5.29 -21.15
CA GLY A 153 5.26 -5.14 -20.07
C GLY A 153 3.91 -4.62 -20.55
N ALA A 154 3.90 -3.64 -21.45
CA ALA A 154 2.69 -3.12 -22.06
C ALA A 154 1.98 -4.19 -22.92
N ALA A 155 2.72 -4.96 -23.72
CA ALA A 155 2.19 -6.06 -24.52
C ALA A 155 1.56 -7.15 -23.64
N ILE A 156 2.26 -7.56 -22.56
CA ILE A 156 1.73 -8.51 -21.58
C ILE A 156 0.44 -7.96 -20.95
N GLY A 157 0.41 -6.68 -20.58
CA GLY A 157 -0.78 -6.03 -20.05
C GLY A 157 -1.97 -6.08 -21.01
N VAL A 158 -1.76 -5.77 -22.29
CA VAL A 158 -2.78 -5.88 -23.34
C VAL A 158 -3.29 -7.31 -23.48
N VAL A 159 -2.39 -8.29 -23.51
CA VAL A 159 -2.75 -9.72 -23.59
C VAL A 159 -3.60 -10.13 -22.39
N ILE A 160 -3.25 -9.73 -21.17
CA ILE A 160 -4.02 -10.04 -19.95
C ILE A 160 -5.41 -9.40 -20.01
N VAL A 161 -5.52 -8.15 -20.46
CA VAL A 161 -6.82 -7.47 -20.63
C VAL A 161 -7.69 -8.22 -21.64
N ILE A 162 -7.14 -8.62 -22.78
CA ILE A 162 -7.85 -9.40 -23.79
C ILE A 162 -8.30 -10.75 -23.21
N LEU A 163 -7.43 -11.44 -22.48
CA LEU A 163 -7.76 -12.72 -21.85
C LEU A 163 -8.88 -12.56 -20.80
N ASP A 164 -8.84 -11.53 -19.97
CA ASP A 164 -9.88 -11.26 -18.97
C ASP A 164 -11.24 -10.97 -19.64
N GLU A 165 -11.25 -10.16 -20.70
CA GLU A 165 -12.46 -9.84 -21.46
C GLU A 165 -13.02 -11.08 -22.18
N LEU A 166 -12.15 -11.95 -22.72
CA LEU A 166 -12.57 -13.22 -23.31
C LEU A 166 -13.13 -14.18 -22.27
N LEU A 167 -12.51 -14.28 -21.09
CA LEU A 167 -12.98 -15.08 -19.96
C LEU A 167 -14.33 -14.57 -19.45
N ALA A 168 -14.50 -13.25 -19.35
CA ALA A 168 -15.76 -12.61 -19.00
C ALA A 168 -16.89 -12.98 -19.95
N ARG A 169 -16.62 -13.02 -21.25
CA ARG A 169 -17.59 -13.39 -22.30
C ARG A 169 -17.92 -14.88 -22.32
N ARG A 170 -17.00 -15.76 -21.90
CA ARG A 170 -17.22 -17.22 -21.87
C ARG A 170 -17.93 -17.71 -20.61
N GLY A 171 -18.38 -16.82 -19.73
CA GLY A 171 -19.38 -17.12 -18.70
C GLY A 171 -18.94 -18.10 -17.60
N LYS A 172 -17.64 -18.34 -17.42
CA LYS A 172 -17.15 -19.16 -16.31
C LYS A 172 -16.59 -18.26 -15.21
N THR A 173 -16.83 -18.68 -13.98
CA THR A 173 -16.46 -18.07 -12.69
C THR A 173 -15.02 -17.58 -12.53
N ALA A 174 -14.13 -17.82 -13.51
CA ALA A 174 -12.76 -17.36 -13.51
C ALA A 174 -12.64 -16.01 -14.24
N ARG A 175 -12.45 -14.93 -13.47
CA ARG A 175 -11.94 -13.64 -13.96
C ARG A 175 -10.43 -13.59 -13.73
N LEU A 176 -9.71 -12.88 -14.59
CA LEU A 176 -8.29 -12.61 -14.41
C LEU A 176 -8.08 -11.08 -14.34
N PRO A 177 -8.41 -10.42 -13.21
CA PRO A 177 -8.32 -8.97 -13.13
C PRO A 177 -6.90 -8.50 -13.45
N PRO A 178 -6.69 -7.69 -14.51
CA PRO A 178 -5.35 -7.28 -14.93
C PRO A 178 -4.57 -6.55 -13.83
N LEU A 179 -5.27 -5.79 -12.99
CA LEU A 179 -4.70 -5.11 -11.84
C LEU A 179 -4.12 -6.07 -10.79
N ALA A 180 -4.78 -7.20 -10.54
CA ALA A 180 -4.30 -8.20 -9.59
C ALA A 180 -3.04 -8.90 -10.11
N VAL A 181 -3.00 -9.19 -11.42
CA VAL A 181 -1.81 -9.77 -12.06
C VAL A 181 -0.64 -8.76 -12.01
N GLY A 182 -0.91 -7.50 -12.33
CA GLY A 182 0.09 -6.42 -12.23
C GLY A 182 0.66 -6.28 -10.82
N LEU A 183 -0.20 -6.25 -9.80
CA LEU A 183 0.23 -6.23 -8.39
C LEU A 183 1.08 -7.46 -8.02
N GLY A 184 0.72 -8.65 -8.50
CA GLY A 184 1.47 -9.87 -8.23
C GLY A 184 2.87 -9.90 -8.84
N ILE A 185 3.04 -9.35 -10.05
CA ILE A 185 4.35 -9.21 -10.71
C ILE A 185 5.22 -8.17 -9.98
N TYR A 186 4.57 -7.14 -9.46
CA TYR A 186 5.22 -5.97 -8.90
C TYR A 186 5.65 -6.14 -7.43
N LEU A 187 4.91 -6.92 -6.62
CA LEU A 187 5.20 -7.11 -5.21
C LEU A 187 6.30 -8.15 -4.95
N PRO A 188 7.16 -7.95 -3.94
CA PRO A 188 8.13 -8.95 -3.52
C PRO A 188 7.45 -10.29 -3.18
N THR A 189 8.09 -11.41 -3.53
CA THR A 189 7.54 -12.76 -3.32
C THR A 189 7.18 -13.03 -1.86
N SER A 190 7.95 -12.50 -0.90
CA SER A 190 7.68 -12.59 0.54
C SER A 190 6.36 -11.90 0.92
N THR A 191 6.12 -10.68 0.41
CA THR A 191 4.88 -9.94 0.65
C THR A 191 3.70 -10.61 -0.04
N THR A 192 3.86 -11.07 -1.28
CA THR A 192 2.82 -11.75 -2.04
C THR A 192 2.35 -13.02 -1.34
N LEU A 193 3.27 -13.82 -0.77
CA LEU A 193 2.90 -15.02 0.00
C LEU A 193 2.03 -14.68 1.22
N MET A 194 2.36 -13.63 1.97
CA MET A 194 1.57 -13.20 3.12
C MET A 194 0.17 -12.70 2.73
N VAL A 195 0.07 -11.98 1.61
CA VAL A 195 -1.23 -11.57 1.04
C VAL A 195 -2.07 -12.80 0.67
N VAL A 196 -1.47 -13.84 0.06
CA VAL A 196 -2.18 -15.08 -0.28
C VAL A 196 -2.65 -15.82 0.98
N ILE A 197 -1.80 -15.94 2.01
CA ILE A 197 -2.19 -16.56 3.29
C ILE A 197 -3.36 -15.79 3.92
N GLY A 198 -3.29 -14.46 3.95
CA GLY A 198 -4.37 -13.60 4.42
C GLY A 198 -5.67 -13.77 3.63
N ALA A 199 -5.58 -13.88 2.30
CA ALA A 199 -6.73 -14.10 1.43
C ALA A 199 -7.39 -15.48 1.66
N ILE A 200 -6.60 -16.54 1.87
CA ILE A 200 -7.11 -17.87 2.21
C ILE A 200 -7.79 -17.83 3.58
N ALA A 201 -7.16 -17.23 4.60
CA ALA A 201 -7.74 -17.09 5.93
C ALA A 201 -9.05 -16.29 5.90
N GLY A 202 -9.08 -15.18 5.16
CA GLY A 202 -10.27 -14.37 4.92
C GLY A 202 -11.38 -15.16 4.22
N SER A 203 -11.05 -15.93 3.18
CA SER A 203 -12.02 -16.79 2.48
C SER A 203 -12.62 -17.87 3.40
N ILE A 204 -11.80 -18.47 4.27
CA ILE A 204 -12.27 -19.44 5.27
C ILE A 204 -13.18 -18.74 6.28
N PHE A 205 -12.83 -17.54 6.74
CA PHE A 205 -13.66 -16.75 7.65
C PHE A 205 -15.01 -16.39 7.02
N ASP A 206 -15.01 -15.90 5.77
CA ASP A 206 -16.23 -15.52 5.04
C ASP A 206 -17.17 -16.71 4.84
N ARG A 207 -16.63 -17.88 4.45
CA ARG A 207 -17.40 -19.13 4.34
C ARG A 207 -18.01 -19.58 5.67
N ARG A 208 -17.33 -19.31 6.79
CA ARG A 208 -17.88 -19.60 8.13
C ARG A 208 -18.90 -18.55 8.55
N ALA A 209 -18.69 -17.29 8.20
CA ALA A 209 -19.62 -16.20 8.48
C ALA A 209 -20.98 -16.39 7.78
N GLU A 210 -21.01 -17.00 6.59
CA GLU A 210 -22.24 -17.38 5.90
C GLU A 210 -23.16 -18.32 6.71
N ARG A 211 -22.58 -19.10 7.64
CA ARG A 211 -23.32 -20.03 8.49
C ARG A 211 -23.87 -19.39 9.77
N THR A 212 -23.66 -18.09 9.95
CA THR A 212 -24.15 -17.34 11.13
C THR A 212 -25.52 -16.72 10.87
N ALA A 213 -26.26 -16.40 11.93
CA ALA A 213 -27.57 -15.76 11.82
C ALA A 213 -27.54 -14.37 11.15
N LYS A 214 -26.41 -13.64 11.27
CA LYS A 214 -26.18 -12.33 10.64
C LYS A 214 -24.87 -12.35 9.83
N PRO A 215 -24.88 -12.89 8.60
CA PRO A 215 -23.66 -13.04 7.80
C PRO A 215 -22.94 -11.72 7.51
N GLY A 216 -23.68 -10.68 7.12
CA GLY A 216 -23.11 -9.37 6.76
C GLY A 216 -22.38 -8.70 7.92
N ALA A 217 -23.02 -8.65 9.10
CA ALA A 217 -22.40 -8.09 10.30
C ALA A 217 -21.15 -8.87 10.73
N THR A 218 -21.19 -10.21 10.63
CA THR A 218 -20.04 -11.05 10.98
C THR A 218 -18.85 -10.81 10.05
N ARG A 219 -19.09 -10.65 8.74
CA ARG A 219 -18.04 -10.28 7.77
C ARG A 219 -17.42 -8.92 8.09
N GLN A 220 -18.25 -7.92 8.37
CA GLN A 220 -17.77 -6.58 8.75
C GLN A 220 -16.87 -6.61 9.98
N LEU A 221 -17.22 -7.41 11.00
CA LEU A 221 -16.38 -7.56 12.19
C LEU A 221 -15.03 -8.22 11.86
N GLY A 222 -14.99 -9.17 10.92
CA GLY A 222 -13.74 -9.76 10.43
C GLY A 222 -12.84 -8.75 9.71
N VAL A 223 -13.44 -7.91 8.85
CA VAL A 223 -12.73 -6.81 8.18
C VAL A 223 -12.20 -5.79 9.20
N LEU A 224 -13.02 -5.42 10.20
CA LEU A 224 -12.62 -4.51 11.28
C LEU A 224 -11.47 -5.07 12.13
N LEU A 225 -11.48 -6.37 12.43
CA LEU A 225 -10.36 -7.02 13.11
C LEU A 225 -9.10 -6.93 12.26
N ALA A 226 -9.16 -7.31 10.98
CA ALA A 226 -8.01 -7.29 10.10
C ALA A 226 -7.42 -5.88 9.95
N SER A 227 -8.26 -4.86 9.74
CA SER A 227 -7.80 -3.47 9.68
C SER A 227 -7.22 -2.99 11.01
N GLY A 228 -7.85 -3.36 12.13
CA GLY A 228 -7.32 -3.07 13.47
C GLY A 228 -5.94 -3.70 13.72
N MET A 229 -5.71 -4.93 13.26
CA MET A 229 -4.40 -5.59 13.36
C MET A 229 -3.34 -4.89 12.51
N ILE A 230 -3.66 -4.48 11.28
CA ILE A 230 -2.74 -3.75 10.40
C ILE A 230 -2.33 -2.40 11.04
N VAL A 231 -3.31 -1.65 11.55
CA VAL A 231 -3.06 -0.36 12.22
C VAL A 231 -2.31 -0.58 13.54
N GLY A 232 -2.68 -1.59 14.32
CA GLY A 232 -2.02 -1.92 15.59
C GLY A 232 -0.55 -2.27 15.41
N GLU A 233 -0.23 -3.11 14.44
CA GLU A 233 1.17 -3.43 14.07
C GLU A 233 1.93 -2.15 13.70
N SER A 234 1.34 -1.29 12.86
CA SER A 234 1.97 -0.05 12.41
C SER A 234 2.26 0.90 13.57
N LEU A 235 1.32 1.08 14.51
CA LEU A 235 1.49 1.93 15.69
C LEU A 235 2.58 1.39 16.63
N ILE A 236 2.59 0.08 16.89
CA ILE A 236 3.65 -0.57 17.68
C ILE A 236 4.99 -0.42 16.97
N GLY A 237 5.04 -0.58 15.64
CA GLY A 237 6.24 -0.41 14.83
C GLY A 237 6.84 0.99 14.95
N VAL A 238 6.01 2.03 14.91
CA VAL A 238 6.46 3.42 15.13
C VAL A 238 6.96 3.64 16.55
N ALA A 239 6.28 3.08 17.56
CA ALA A 239 6.73 3.16 18.95
C ALA A 239 8.08 2.46 19.16
N LEU A 240 8.27 1.29 18.55
CA LEU A 240 9.55 0.56 18.56
C LEU A 240 10.64 1.34 17.83
N ALA A 241 10.33 1.96 16.69
CA ALA A 241 11.27 2.82 15.96
C ALA A 241 11.73 4.00 16.83
N ALA A 242 10.81 4.62 17.58
CA ALA A 242 11.15 5.67 18.54
C ALA A 242 12.12 5.15 19.60
N LEU A 243 11.84 3.99 20.20
CA LEU A 243 12.72 3.38 21.20
C LEU A 243 14.11 3.07 20.62
N VAL A 244 14.20 2.54 19.41
CA VAL A 244 15.48 2.24 18.74
C VAL A 244 16.30 3.51 18.56
N VAL A 245 15.68 4.57 18.02
CA VAL A 245 16.37 5.84 17.74
C VAL A 245 16.81 6.55 19.03
N PHE A 246 15.94 6.63 20.04
CA PHE A 246 16.27 7.33 21.29
C PHE A 246 17.21 6.53 22.21
N SER A 247 17.17 5.20 22.17
CA SER A 247 18.08 4.37 22.97
C SER A 247 19.46 4.21 22.34
N GLY A 248 19.59 4.46 21.03
CA GLY A 248 20.80 4.16 20.26
C GLY A 248 21.10 2.66 20.13
N LYS A 249 20.20 1.78 20.59
CA LYS A 249 20.34 0.32 20.53
C LYS A 249 19.42 -0.25 19.48
N SER A 250 19.94 -1.13 18.62
CA SER A 250 19.16 -1.80 17.57
C SER A 250 18.06 -2.71 18.13
N ALA A 251 18.23 -3.21 19.36
CA ALA A 251 17.28 -4.08 20.04
C ALA A 251 17.07 -3.62 21.50
N PRO A 252 16.32 -2.52 21.72
CA PRO A 252 16.18 -1.90 23.04
C PRO A 252 15.44 -2.78 24.05
N LEU A 253 14.57 -3.68 23.57
CA LEU A 253 13.75 -4.59 24.37
C LEU A 253 14.29 -6.02 24.40
N ALA A 254 15.54 -6.26 23.95
CA ALA A 254 16.13 -7.59 23.99
C ALA A 254 16.39 -8.03 25.44
N LEU A 255 15.58 -8.97 25.93
CA LEU A 255 15.73 -9.59 27.25
C LEU A 255 16.62 -10.84 27.23
N VAL A 256 16.81 -11.43 26.05
CA VAL A 256 17.56 -12.68 25.82
C VAL A 256 18.59 -12.49 24.72
N GLY A 257 19.68 -13.25 24.79
CA GLY A 257 20.79 -13.16 23.84
C GLY A 257 20.45 -13.73 22.45
N ALA A 258 21.35 -13.48 21.49
CA ALA A 258 21.19 -13.87 20.08
C ALA A 258 20.98 -15.39 19.86
N SER A 259 21.44 -16.24 20.78
CA SER A 259 21.22 -17.69 20.74
C SER A 259 19.75 -18.09 20.81
N PHE A 260 18.89 -17.22 21.37
CA PHE A 260 17.45 -17.47 21.46
C PHE A 260 16.68 -17.00 20.22
N ALA A 261 17.32 -16.34 19.25
CA ALA A 261 16.63 -15.75 18.10
C ALA A 261 15.81 -16.78 17.29
N HIS A 262 16.34 -17.98 17.10
CA HIS A 262 15.62 -19.03 16.35
C HIS A 262 14.38 -19.53 17.12
N ALA A 263 14.53 -19.78 18.43
CA ALA A 263 13.41 -20.16 19.28
C ALA A 263 12.36 -19.05 19.38
N ALA A 264 12.80 -17.79 19.51
CA ALA A 264 11.93 -16.62 19.54
C ALA A 264 11.10 -16.48 18.26
N ALA A 265 11.67 -16.76 17.09
CA ALA A 265 10.93 -16.74 15.82
C ALA A 265 9.79 -17.76 15.81
N TRP A 266 10.04 -19.00 16.24
CA TRP A 266 9.01 -20.04 16.31
C TRP A 266 7.95 -19.77 17.38
N ILE A 267 8.36 -19.32 18.57
CA ILE A 267 7.43 -18.96 19.65
C ILE A 267 6.58 -17.76 19.23
N GLY A 268 7.20 -16.74 18.63
CA GLY A 268 6.53 -15.57 18.08
C GLY A 268 5.51 -15.97 17.01
N GLY A 269 5.91 -16.77 16.03
CA GLY A 269 5.00 -17.30 15.00
C GLY A 269 3.84 -18.11 15.57
N ALA A 270 4.10 -19.02 16.53
CA ALA A 270 3.06 -19.81 17.18
C ALA A 270 2.11 -18.91 17.99
N SER A 271 2.63 -17.94 18.74
CA SER A 271 1.83 -16.98 19.49
C SER A 271 0.95 -16.12 18.59
N PHE A 272 1.48 -15.68 17.45
CA PHE A 272 0.73 -14.93 16.44
C PHE A 272 -0.45 -15.75 15.90
N VAL A 273 -0.21 -17.00 15.50
CA VAL A 273 -1.28 -17.90 15.00
C VAL A 273 -2.32 -18.16 16.09
N LEU A 274 -1.90 -18.37 17.33
CA LEU A 274 -2.80 -18.64 18.46
C LEU A 274 -3.67 -17.42 18.78
N VAL A 275 -3.09 -16.22 18.84
CA VAL A 275 -3.82 -14.97 19.05
C VAL A 275 -4.80 -14.73 17.91
N MET A 276 -4.37 -14.88 16.66
CA MET A 276 -5.25 -14.75 15.50
C MET A 276 -6.42 -15.73 15.56
N TYR A 277 -6.17 -16.99 15.88
CA TYR A 277 -7.21 -18.00 16.04
C TYR A 277 -8.17 -17.63 17.19
N ALA A 278 -7.64 -17.22 18.33
CA ALA A 278 -8.43 -16.82 19.50
C ALA A 278 -9.32 -15.61 19.19
N MET A 279 -8.80 -14.60 18.48
CA MET A 279 -9.57 -13.41 18.07
C MET A 279 -10.69 -13.76 17.09
N TYR A 280 -10.42 -14.59 16.08
CA TYR A 280 -11.47 -15.08 15.18
C TYR A 280 -12.51 -15.94 15.89
N ALA A 281 -12.10 -16.80 16.82
CA ALA A 281 -13.03 -17.59 17.63
C ALA A 281 -13.89 -16.70 18.54
N TRP A 282 -13.31 -15.66 19.13
CA TRP A 282 -14.00 -14.68 19.96
C TRP A 282 -15.03 -13.88 19.15
N LEU A 283 -14.68 -13.46 17.93
CA LEU A 283 -15.61 -12.83 16.98
C LEU A 283 -16.86 -13.68 16.72
N PHE A 284 -16.70 -14.98 16.50
CA PHE A 284 -17.85 -15.88 16.31
C PHE A 284 -18.70 -16.05 17.57
N LYS A 285 -18.11 -15.93 18.78
CA LYS A 285 -18.89 -15.89 20.03
C LYS A 285 -19.68 -14.59 20.13
N LEU A 286 -19.07 -13.46 19.76
CA LEU A 286 -19.71 -12.14 19.76
C LEU A 286 -20.89 -12.09 18.78
N SER A 287 -20.69 -12.58 17.56
CA SER A 287 -21.73 -12.68 16.52
C SER A 287 -22.93 -13.51 16.98
N ARG A 288 -22.69 -14.66 17.64
CA ARG A 288 -23.76 -15.49 18.22
C ARG A 288 -24.53 -14.78 19.33
N ARG A 289 -23.84 -14.04 20.22
CA ARG A 289 -24.49 -13.28 21.29
C ARG A 289 -25.34 -12.12 20.77
N ALA A 290 -24.96 -11.49 19.67
CA ALA A 290 -25.73 -10.41 19.04
C ALA A 290 -26.92 -10.91 18.20
N ALA A 291 -27.08 -12.23 18.06
CA ALA A 291 -28.17 -12.88 17.34
C ALA A 291 -29.24 -13.49 18.24
N GLY A 292 -28.96 -13.66 19.54
CA GLY A 292 -29.95 -14.01 20.57
C GLY A 292 -30.44 -12.76 21.28
#